data_AF-A0A257JIL1-F1
#
_entry.id   AF-A0A257JIL1-F1
#
_cell.length_a   1.000
_cell.length_b   1.000
_cell.length_c   1.000
_cell.angle_alpha   90.00
_cell.angle_beta   90.00
_cell.angle_gamma   90.00
#
_symmetry.space_group_name_H-M   'P 1'
#
loop_
_entity.id
_entity.type
_entity.pdbx_description
1 polymer ?
#
loop_
_entity_poly.entity_id
_entity_poly.type
_entity_poly.pdbx_seq_one_letter_code
_entity_poly.pdbx_strand_id
1 'polypeptide(L)'
;HVSPFNQIEGGYRFRFMRTDGGGSEGQGRTVARIDYDDTQGPLLLTSVSGDLMPLTPQRLRATLWRMPLLSFGVVARIHWQALRLALKRVPFFGRQGAPATDLSVHPR
;
A
#
# COMPACT_ATOMS: atom_id res chain seq x y z
N HIS A 1 -8.79 6.58 8.67
CA HIS A 1 -7.63 7.38 8.19
C HIS A 1 -6.40 6.50 8.23
N VAL A 2 -5.53 6.58 7.21
CA VAL A 2 -4.32 5.74 7.09
C VAL A 2 -3.05 6.51 7.44
N SER A 3 -3.11 7.86 7.49
CA SER A 3 -2.04 8.72 7.99
C SER A 3 -2.63 9.73 9.00
N PRO A 4 -2.07 9.87 10.21
CA PRO A 4 -2.48 10.89 11.17
C PRO A 4 -1.86 12.27 10.85
N PHE A 5 -1.04 12.39 9.81
CA PHE A 5 -0.36 13.63 9.42
C PHE A 5 -1.04 14.36 8.25
N ASN A 6 -2.08 13.76 7.65
CA ASN A 6 -2.85 14.35 6.57
C ASN A 6 -4.31 14.50 6.98
N GLN A 7 -4.93 15.62 6.63
CA GLN A 7 -6.38 15.79 6.77
C GLN A 7 -7.11 14.89 5.77
N ILE A 8 -8.23 14.30 6.19
CA ILE A 8 -9.07 13.49 5.29
C ILE A 8 -10.06 14.42 4.61
N GLU A 9 -9.74 14.83 3.39
CA GLU A 9 -10.61 15.73 2.61
C GLU A 9 -11.01 15.13 1.26
N GLY A 10 -10.52 13.92 0.95
CA GLY A 10 -10.79 13.26 -0.32
C GLY A 10 -10.96 11.75 -0.22
N GLY A 11 -10.71 11.05 -1.33
CA GLY A 11 -11.11 9.66 -1.51
C GLY A 11 -9.92 8.72 -1.75
N TYR A 12 -10.09 7.46 -1.36
CA TYR A 12 -9.17 6.38 -1.73
C TYR A 12 -9.64 5.66 -2.98
N ARG A 13 -8.75 5.43 -3.93
CA ARG A 13 -8.96 4.60 -5.11
C ARG A 13 -8.07 3.38 -5.04
N PHE A 14 -8.69 2.21 -4.97
CA PHE A 14 -8.01 0.92 -5.01
C PHE A 14 -8.06 0.38 -6.43
N ARG A 15 -6.89 0.09 -7.02
CA ARG A 15 -6.79 -0.51 -8.35
C ARG A 15 -6.01 -1.80 -8.26
N PHE A 16 -6.59 -2.88 -8.77
CA PHE A 16 -5.95 -4.18 -8.86
C PHE A 16 -5.88 -4.57 -10.33
N MET A 17 -4.67 -4.82 -10.81
CA MET A 17 -4.42 -5.21 -12.19
C MET A 17 -3.70 -6.54 -12.17
N ARG A 18 -4.15 -7.45 -13.03
CA ARG A 18 -3.50 -8.72 -13.28
C ARG A 18 -3.36 -8.89 -14.78
N THR A 19 -2.15 -9.15 -15.22
CA THR A 19 -1.86 -9.54 -16.59
C THR A 19 -1.53 -11.02 -16.56
N ASP A 20 -2.32 -11.85 -17.24
CA ASP A 20 -1.93 -13.23 -17.45
C ASP A 20 -0.85 -13.26 -18.54
N GLY A 21 0.20 -14.06 -18.32
CA GLY A 21 1.26 -14.21 -19.32
C GLY A 21 0.72 -15.00 -20.50
N GLY A 22 0.75 -14.41 -21.70
CA GLY A 22 0.31 -15.10 -22.90
C GLY A 22 1.22 -16.28 -23.25
N GLY A 23 0.65 -17.49 -23.37
CA GLY A 23 1.33 -18.68 -23.89
C GLY A 23 2.46 -19.24 -23.02
N SER A 24 3.10 -20.32 -23.51
CA SER A 24 4.07 -21.17 -22.79
C SER A 24 5.32 -20.49 -22.21
N GLU A 25 5.52 -19.19 -22.41
CA GLU A 25 6.72 -18.46 -21.94
C GLU A 25 6.42 -17.16 -21.18
N GLY A 26 5.17 -16.67 -21.16
CA GLY A 26 4.81 -15.43 -20.48
C GLY A 26 4.67 -15.60 -18.97
N GLN A 27 5.45 -14.88 -18.16
CA GLN A 27 5.13 -14.70 -16.73
C GLN A 27 3.98 -13.71 -16.58
N GLY A 28 2.96 -14.10 -15.81
CA GLY A 28 1.90 -13.17 -15.42
C GLY A 28 2.43 -12.09 -14.48
N ARG A 29 1.67 -11.03 -14.26
CA ARG A 29 2.04 -9.92 -13.38
C ARG A 29 0.85 -9.43 -12.58
N THR A 30 1.07 -9.07 -11.32
CA THR A 30 0.07 -8.44 -10.47
C THR A 30 0.54 -7.06 -10.03
N VAL A 31 -0.38 -6.10 -10.01
CA VAL A 31 -0.17 -4.75 -9.46
C VAL A 31 -1.35 -4.40 -8.57
N ALA A 32 -1.08 -4.02 -7.33
CA ALA A 32 -2.05 -3.42 -6.42
C ALA A 32 -1.66 -1.95 -6.20
N ARG A 33 -2.61 -1.03 -6.37
CA ARG A 33 -2.40 0.41 -6.24
C ARG A 33 -3.43 1.01 -5.28
N ILE A 34 -2.96 1.89 -4.41
CA ILE A 34 -3.77 2.72 -3.54
C ILE A 34 -3.39 4.16 -3.83
N ASP A 35 -4.34 4.88 -4.45
CA ASP A 35 -4.23 6.30 -4.72
C ASP A 35 -5.14 7.05 -3.73
N TYR A 36 -4.66 8.15 -3.16
CA TYR A 36 -5.42 9.08 -2.33
C TYR A 36 -5.28 10.46 -2.93
N ASP A 37 -6.41 11.03 -3.33
CA ASP A 37 -6.51 12.37 -3.90
C ASP A 37 -7.25 13.27 -2.90
N ASP A 38 -6.84 14.54 -2.77
CA ASP A 38 -7.55 15.60 -2.06
C ASP A 38 -8.08 16.66 -3.03
N THR A 39 -8.58 17.79 -2.50
CA THR A 39 -9.11 18.90 -3.33
C THR A 39 -8.05 19.58 -4.21
N GLN A 40 -6.76 19.38 -3.93
CA GLN A 40 -5.62 19.93 -4.65
C GLN A 40 -4.96 18.92 -5.60
N GLY A 41 -5.33 17.63 -5.52
CA GLY A 41 -4.87 16.58 -6.43
C GLY A 41 -4.32 15.34 -5.71
N PRO A 42 -3.45 14.55 -6.37
CA PRO A 42 -2.96 13.29 -5.80
C PRO A 42 -1.98 13.53 -4.64
N LEU A 43 -2.34 13.09 -3.43
CA LEU A 43 -1.55 13.26 -2.22
C LEU A 43 -0.74 12.00 -1.86
N LEU A 44 -1.27 10.80 -2.14
CA LEU A 44 -0.54 9.55 -1.94
C LEU A 44 -0.79 8.60 -3.10
N LEU A 45 0.28 8.27 -3.82
CA LEU A 45 0.26 7.31 -4.92
C LEU A 45 1.18 6.16 -4.53
N THR A 46 0.60 4.99 -4.24
CA THR A 46 1.39 3.82 -3.84
C THR A 46 1.00 2.61 -4.66
N SER A 47 2.00 1.83 -5.07
CA SER A 47 1.78 0.59 -5.80
C SER A 47 2.75 -0.49 -5.36
N VAL A 48 2.25 -1.71 -5.23
CA VAL A 48 3.04 -2.93 -5.06
C VAL A 48 2.80 -3.80 -6.29
N SER A 49 3.88 -4.26 -6.93
CA SER A 49 3.78 -5.17 -8.07
C SER A 49 4.71 -6.36 -7.92
N GLY A 50 4.38 -7.47 -8.57
CA GLY A 50 5.23 -8.65 -8.64
C GLY A 50 4.90 -9.54 -9.82
N ASP A 51 5.88 -10.34 -10.21
CA ASP A 51 5.75 -11.33 -11.28
C ASP A 51 5.16 -12.64 -10.72
N LEU A 52 4.23 -13.21 -11.47
CA LEU A 52 3.60 -14.49 -11.17
C LEU A 52 4.50 -15.60 -11.69
N MET A 53 5.19 -16.22 -10.74
CA MET A 53 6.15 -17.27 -10.97
C MET A 53 5.60 -18.62 -10.47
N PRO A 54 5.81 -19.74 -11.20
CA PRO A 54 5.56 -21.07 -10.67
C PRO A 54 6.25 -21.28 -9.32
N LEU A 55 5.52 -21.88 -8.37
CA LEU A 55 6.03 -22.20 -7.04
C LEU A 55 6.97 -23.40 -7.13
N THR A 56 8.27 -23.13 -7.27
CA THR A 56 9.31 -24.16 -7.25
C THR A 56 10.09 -24.13 -5.93
N PRO A 57 10.63 -25.26 -5.47
CA PRO A 57 11.43 -25.30 -4.24
C PRO A 57 12.62 -24.32 -4.25
N GLN A 58 13.25 -24.12 -5.41
CA GLN A 58 14.37 -23.19 -5.58
C GLN A 58 13.93 -21.73 -5.36
N ARG A 59 12.79 -21.34 -5.95
CA ARG A 59 12.24 -19.99 -5.80
C ARG A 59 11.74 -19.74 -4.38
N LEU A 60 11.12 -20.74 -3.75
CA LEU A 60 10.70 -20.63 -2.35
C LEU A 60 11.90 -20.36 -1.42
N ARG A 61 12.98 -21.13 -1.55
CA ARG A 61 14.21 -20.92 -0.75
C ARG A 61 14.82 -19.54 -0.99
N ALA A 62 14.92 -19.11 -2.25
CA ALA A 62 15.44 -17.78 -2.58
C ALA A 62 14.58 -16.66 -1.92
N THR A 63 13.26 -16.81 -1.91
CA THR A 63 12.35 -15.88 -1.23
C THR A 63 12.56 -15.88 0.28
N LEU A 64 12.70 -17.05 0.91
CA LEU A 64 12.95 -17.17 2.35
C LEU A 64 14.23 -16.45 2.78
N TRP A 65 15.30 -16.54 1.99
CA TRP A 65 16.55 -15.82 2.26
C TRP A 65 16.44 -14.30 2.05
N ARG A 66 15.56 -13.83 1.17
CA ARG A 66 15.34 -12.39 0.92
C ARG A 66 14.40 -11.75 1.93
N MET A 67 13.50 -12.52 2.53
CA MET A 67 12.52 -12.06 3.51
C MET A 67 13.13 -11.29 4.70
N PRO A 68 14.20 -11.75 5.38
CA PRO A 68 14.77 -11.01 6.51
C PRO A 68 15.29 -9.62 6.10
N LEU A 69 16.00 -9.52 4.98
CA LEU A 69 16.51 -8.25 4.47
C LEU A 69 15.36 -7.28 4.13
N LEU A 70 14.26 -7.82 3.59
CA LEU A 70 13.06 -7.03 3.31
C LEU A 70 12.46 -6.45 4.59
N SER A 71 12.28 -7.27 5.63
CA SER A 71 11.73 -6.84 6.92
C SER A 71 12.57 -5.74 7.57
N PHE A 72 13.89 -5.94 7.67
CA PHE A 72 14.78 -4.92 8.23
C PHE A 72 14.77 -3.64 7.38
N GLY A 73 14.78 -3.76 6.05
CA GLY A 73 14.69 -2.61 5.16
C GLY A 73 13.39 -1.81 5.30
N VAL A 74 12.25 -2.49 5.54
CA VAL A 74 10.96 -1.84 5.81
C VAL A 74 11.02 -1.09 7.13
N VAL A 75 11.47 -1.74 8.21
CA VAL A 75 11.58 -1.12 9.54
C VAL A 75 12.48 0.11 9.50
N ALA A 76 13.66 0.01 8.89
CA ALA A 76 14.60 1.12 8.77
C ALA A 76 13.98 2.31 8.02
N ARG A 77 13.26 2.07 6.91
CA ARG A 77 12.59 3.13 6.15
C ARG A 77 11.46 3.79 6.94
N ILE A 78 10.67 3.03 7.71
CA ILE A 78 9.61 3.58 8.57
C ILE A 78 10.22 4.56 9.59
N HIS A 79 11.29 4.14 10.27
CA HIS A 79 11.96 4.99 11.26
C HIS A 79 12.60 6.22 10.62
N TRP A 80 13.20 6.08 9.43
CA TRP A 80 13.75 7.21 8.69
C TRP A 80 12.67 8.25 8.32
N GLN A 81 11.50 7.81 7.85
CA GLN A 81 10.39 8.72 7.58
C GLN A 81 9.85 9.37 8.85
N ALA A 82 9.73 8.62 9.94
CA ALA A 82 9.33 9.17 11.24
C ALA A 82 10.29 10.27 11.72
N LEU A 83 11.60 10.04 11.61
CA LEU A 83 12.62 11.05 11.91
C LEU A 83 12.48 12.30 11.02
N ARG A 84 12.26 12.12 9.71
CA ARG A 84 12.04 13.25 8.78
C ARG A 84 10.79 14.06 9.14
N LEU A 85 9.70 13.41 9.54
CA LEU A 85 8.48 14.08 9.98
C LEU A 85 8.71 14.86 11.27
N ALA A 86 9.45 14.27 12.22
CA ALA A 86 9.80 14.92 13.48
C ALA A 86 10.69 16.16 13.25
N LEU A 87 11.71 16.05 12.40
CA LEU A 87 12.58 17.17 12.03
C LEU A 87 11.80 18.29 11.32
N LYS A 88 10.81 17.94 10.50
CA LYS A 88 9.91 18.89 9.83
C LYS A 88 8.77 19.41 10.71
N ARG A 89 8.65 18.93 11.96
CA ARG A 89 7.57 19.26 12.90
C ARG A 89 6.18 19.19 12.27
N VAL A 90 5.93 18.14 11.48
CA VAL A 90 4.64 17.96 10.79
C VAL A 90 3.53 17.78 11.82
N PRO A 91 2.40 18.52 11.71
CA PRO A 91 1.29 18.43 12.66
C PRO A 91 0.66 17.03 12.66
N PHE A 92 0.28 16.57 13.85
CA PHE A 92 -0.41 15.32 14.07
C PHE A 92 -1.89 15.59 14.34
N PHE A 93 -2.76 15.14 13.43
CA PHE A 93 -4.21 15.38 13.47
C PHE A 93 -5.00 14.32 14.25
N GLY A 94 -4.33 13.29 14.78
CA GLY A 94 -4.95 12.28 15.65
C GLY A 94 -6.06 11.45 14.99
N ARG A 95 -6.61 10.50 15.75
CA ARG A 95 -7.77 9.71 15.34
C ARG A 95 -9.02 10.52 15.58
N GLN A 96 -9.58 11.07 14.50
CA GLN A 96 -10.96 11.55 14.49
C GLN A 96 -11.87 10.38 14.88
N GLY A 97 -12.73 10.57 15.88
CA GLY A 97 -13.61 9.54 16.42
C GLY A 97 -14.38 8.83 15.31
N ALA A 98 -14.56 7.52 15.43
CA ALA A 98 -15.28 6.75 14.45
C ALA A 98 -16.67 7.37 14.22
N PRO A 99 -17.10 7.60 12.97
CA PRO A 99 -18.49 7.98 12.72
C PRO A 99 -19.38 6.86 13.27
N ALA A 100 -20.34 7.21 14.12
CA ALA A 100 -21.37 6.30 14.59
C ALA A 100 -22.02 5.67 13.35
N THR A 101 -21.74 4.38 13.14
CA THR A 101 -22.19 3.70 11.93
C THR A 101 -23.69 3.41 12.09
N ASP A 102 -24.52 4.24 11.47
CA ASP A 102 -25.86 3.83 11.06
C ASP A 102 -25.68 2.98 9.79
N LEU A 103 -25.92 1.67 9.92
CA LEU A 103 -25.88 0.73 8.82
C LEU A 103 -27.17 0.87 8.01
N SER A 104 -27.29 1.93 7.21
CA SER A 104 -28.35 2.02 6.21
C SER A 104 -28.05 1.05 5.07
N VAL A 105 -28.56 -0.18 5.20
CA VAL A 105 -28.64 -1.19 4.16
C VAL A 105 -29.47 -0.60 3.00
N HIS A 106 -28.85 -0.41 1.84
CA HIS A 106 -29.57 -0.07 0.61
C HIS A 106 -30.38 -1.30 0.17
N PRO A 107 -31.72 -1.23 0.04
CA PRO A 107 -32.47 -2.29 -0.62
C PRO A 107 -32.22 -2.25 -2.13
N ARG A 108 -32.32 -3.45 -2.72
CA ARG A 108 -31.87 -3.87 -4.06
C ARG A 108 -32.38 -3.02 -5.22
#